data_AF-A0A1T3WGJ4-F1
#
_entry.id   AF-A0A1T3WGJ4-F1
#
_cell.length_a   1.000
_cell.length_b   1.000
_cell.length_c   1.000
_cell.angle_alpha   90.00
_cell.angle_beta   90.00
_cell.angle_gamma   90.00
#
_symmetry.space_group_name_H-M   'P 1'
#
loop_
_entity.id
_entity.type
_entity.pdbx_description
1 polymer ?
#
loop_
_entity_poly.entity_id
_entity_poly.type
_entity_poly.pdbx_seq_one_letter_code
_entity_poly.pdbx_strand_id
1 'polypeptide(L)' 'MNFEIDEQQRDFASSIDAALGAADVPAAVRAWADGDTAPGRKVWNQLTELGVTALLVAEKYDGIDAHPVDLVVAVERLG' A
#
# COMPACT_ATOMS: atom_id res chain seq x y z
N MET A 1 -4.04 -16.66 23.66
CA MET A 1 -3.30 -15.77 22.75
C MET A 1 -3.96 -15.87 21.38
N ASN A 2 -4.11 -14.75 20.68
CA ASN A 2 -4.59 -14.72 19.31
C ASN A 2 -3.55 -13.97 18.47
N PHE A 3 -3.00 -14.65 17.47
CA PHE A 3 -1.96 -14.13 16.57
C PHE A 3 -2.45 -14.06 15.12
N GLU A 4 -3.69 -14.45 14.86
CA GLU A 4 -4.26 -14.36 13.53
C GLU A 4 -4.63 -12.90 13.23
N ILE A 5 -4.36 -12.48 12.00
CA ILE A 5 -4.93 -11.24 11.47
C ILE A 5 -6.44 -11.40 11.30
N ASP A 6 -7.20 -10.33 11.46
CA ASP A 6 -8.66 -10.38 11.29
C ASP A 6 -9.09 -10.29 9.81
N GLU A 7 -10.41 -10.32 9.57
CA GLU A 7 -10.98 -10.24 8.23
C GLU A 7 -10.69 -8.89 7.56
N GLN A 8 -10.72 -7.79 8.32
CA GLN A 8 -10.47 -6.44 7.79
C GLN A 8 -9.02 -6.32 7.29
N GLN A 9 -8.07 -6.88 8.05
CA GLN A 9 -6.67 -6.95 7.67
C GLN A 9 -6.46 -7.83 6.42
N ARG A 10 -7.17 -8.96 6.31
CA ARG A 10 -7.11 -9.82 5.11
C ARG A 10 -7.66 -9.12 3.87
N ASP A 11 -8.80 -8.45 4.00
CA ASP A 11 -9.43 -7.73 2.91
C ASP A 11 -8.56 -6.55 2.44
N PHE A 12 -7.99 -5.81 3.38
CA PHE A 12 -7.07 -4.73 3.07
C PHE A 12 -5.82 -5.25 2.35
N ALA A 13 -5.24 -6.35 2.82
CA ALA A 13 -4.12 -7.00 2.16
C ALA A 13 -4.47 -7.43 0.72
N SER A 14 -5.64 -8.02 0.51
CA SER A 14 -6.13 -8.40 -0.82
C SER A 14 -6.32 -7.18 -1.73
N SER A 15 -6.71 -6.02 -1.20
CA SER A 15 -6.86 -4.80 -1.97
C SER A 15 -5.51 -4.28 -2.51
N ILE A 16 -4.44 -4.40 -1.70
CA ILE A 16 -3.08 -4.00 -2.09
C ILE A 16 -2.54 -4.96 -3.15
N ASP A 17 -2.68 -6.27 -2.94
CA ASP A 17 -2.29 -7.28 -3.94
C ASP A 17 -2.96 -7.02 -5.30
N ALA A 18 -4.26 -6.73 -5.30
CA ALA A 18 -5.01 -6.45 -6.51
C ALA A 18 -4.51 -5.17 -7.21
N ALA A 19 -4.28 -4.10 -6.45
CA ALA A 19 -3.78 -2.85 -7.01
C ALA A 19 -2.38 -3.00 -7.61
N LEU A 20 -1.44 -3.65 -6.90
CA LEU A 20 -0.10 -3.91 -7.39
C LEU A 20 -0.09 -4.86 -8.60
N GLY A 21 -0.94 -5.90 -8.58
CA GLY A 21 -1.12 -6.81 -9.70
C GLY A 21 -1.62 -6.11 -10.97
N ALA A 22 -2.42 -5.06 -10.83
CA ALA A 22 -2.90 -4.25 -11.95
C ALA A 22 -1.92 -3.15 -12.40
N ALA A 23 -0.91 -2.81 -11.60
CA ALA A 23 -0.08 -1.62 -11.77
C ALA A 23 1.14 -1.76 -12.71
N ASP A 24 1.38 -2.96 -13.29
CA ASP A 24 2.60 -3.31 -14.05
C ASP A 24 3.89 -2.74 -13.40
N VAL A 25 4.06 -3.09 -12.12
CA VAL A 25 5.21 -2.67 -11.30
C VAL A 25 6.55 -2.96 -12.00
N PRO A 26 6.76 -4.10 -12.68
CA PRO A 26 8.00 -4.33 -13.42
C PRO A 26 8.28 -3.28 -14.51
N ALA A 27 7.28 -2.87 -15.29
CA ALA A 27 7.47 -1.81 -16.28
C ALA A 27 7.76 -0.47 -15.60
N ALA A 28 7.06 -0.16 -14.50
CA ALA A 28 7.28 1.07 -13.76
C ALA A 28 8.70 1.18 -13.18
N VAL A 29 9.25 0.08 -12.65
CA VAL A 29 10.64 0.02 -12.14
C VAL A 29 11.66 0.25 -13.25
N ARG A 30 11.47 -0.36 -14.43
CA ARG A 30 12.40 -0.17 -15.57
C ARG A 30 12.37 1.27 -16.08
N ALA A 31 11.17 1.83 -16.26
CA ALA A 31 11.02 3.23 -16.68
C ALA A 31 11.71 4.18 -15.69
N TRP A 32 11.56 3.93 -14.38
CA TRP A 32 12.24 4.72 -13.36
C TRP A 32 13.76 4.64 -13.49
N ALA A 33 14.32 3.44 -13.70
CA ALA A 33 15.76 3.26 -13.90
C ALA A 33 16.28 4.03 -15.13
N ASP A 34 15.45 4.16 -16.18
CA ASP A 34 15.73 4.95 -17.38
C ASP A 34 15.48 6.46 -17.21
N GLY A 35 15.06 6.89 -16.01
CA GLY A 35 14.82 8.28 -15.63
C GLY A 35 13.37 8.75 -15.75
N ASP A 36 12.47 7.94 -16.31
CA ASP A 36 11.03 8.22 -16.33
C ASP A 36 10.34 7.73 -15.05
N THR A 37 10.12 8.66 -14.14
CA THR A 37 9.47 8.41 -12.85
C THR A 37 7.93 8.46 -12.91
N ALA A 38 7.33 8.78 -14.06
CA ALA A 38 5.88 8.94 -14.15
C ALA A 38 5.10 7.64 -13.90
N PRO A 39 5.51 6.47 -14.44
CA PRO A 39 4.85 5.20 -14.12
C PRO A 39 4.95 4.85 -12.64
N GLY A 40 6.11 5.05 -12.00
CA GLY A 40 6.28 4.82 -10.56
C GLY A 40 5.39 5.69 -9.69
N ARG A 41 5.25 6.98 -10.04
CA ARG A 41 4.30 7.88 -9.36
C ARG A 41 2.85 7.42 -9.50
N LYS A 42 2.48 6.81 -10.63
CA LYS A 42 1.13 6.27 -10.81
C LYS A 42 0.85 5.13 -9.83
N VAL A 43 1.80 4.22 -9.62
CA VAL A 43 1.69 3.17 -8.60
C VAL A 43 1.54 3.79 -7.21
N TRP A 44 2.33 4.81 -6.88
CA TRP A 44 2.24 5.50 -5.60
C TRP A 44 0.90 6.18 -5.37
N ASN A 45 0.31 6.79 -6.41
CA ASN A 45 -1.02 7.38 -6.35
C ASN A 45 -2.08 6.32 -6.06
N GLN A 46 -2.01 5.14 -6.68
CA GLN A 46 -2.96 4.04 -6.38
C GLN A 46 -2.87 3.59 -4.92
N LEU A 47 -1.66 3.45 -4.37
CA LEU A 47 -1.48 3.13 -2.95
C LEU A 47 -2.02 4.22 -2.03
N THR A 48 -1.92 5.49 -2.44
CA THR A 48 -2.48 6.62 -1.71
C THR A 48 -4.01 6.61 -1.75
N GLU A 49 -4.62 6.28 -2.89
CA GLU A 49 -6.07 6.12 -3.01
C GLU A 49 -6.61 4.98 -2.12
N LEU A 50 -5.81 3.94 -1.87
CA LEU A 50 -6.12 2.88 -0.91
C LEU A 50 -5.88 3.28 0.57
N GLY A 51 -5.34 4.47 0.83
CA GLY A 51 -5.04 4.94 2.19
C GLY A 51 -3.75 4.39 2.80
N VAL A 52 -2.94 3.64 2.06
CA VAL A 52 -1.69 3.02 2.57
C VAL A 52 -0.73 4.06 3.15
N THR A 53 -0.65 5.23 2.51
CA THR A 53 0.23 6.33 2.93
C THR A 53 -0.29 7.12 4.13
N ALA A 54 -1.55 6.90 4.53
CA ALA A 54 -2.21 7.57 5.65
C ALA A 54 -2.33 6.68 6.90
N LEU A 55 -1.95 5.40 6.83
CA LEU A 55 -2.17 4.41 7.90
C LEU A 55 -1.68 4.88 9.27
N LEU A 56 -0.41 5.29 9.40
CA LEU A 56 0.15 5.76 10.68
C LEU A 56 0.14 7.28 10.84
N VAL A 57 -0.63 7.98 10.03
CA VAL A 57 -0.84 9.42 10.19
C VAL A 57 -1.98 9.61 11.19
N ALA A 58 -1.79 10.48 12.17
CA ALA A 58 -2.83 10.78 13.16
C ALA A 58 -4.05 11.46 12.51
N GLU A 59 -5.25 11.19 13.02
CA GLU A 59 -6.52 11.74 12.49
C GLU A 59 -6.53 13.28 12.40
N LYS A 60 -5.84 13.98 13.31
CA LYS A 60 -5.71 15.45 13.29
C LYS A 60 -5.01 16.01 12.04
N TYR A 61 -4.38 15.14 11.24
CA TYR A 61 -3.76 15.45 9.96
C TYR A 61 -4.45 14.72 8.81
N ASP A 62 -5.73 14.36 8.98
CA ASP A 62 -6.53 13.59 8.02
C ASP A 62 -5.96 12.19 7.73
N GLY A 63 -5.25 11.62 8.71
CA GLY A 63 -4.76 10.25 8.67
C GLY A 63 -5.75 9.23 9.25
N ILE A 64 -5.35 7.95 9.24
CA ILE A 64 -6.20 6.82 9.65
C ILE A 64 -5.95 6.40 11.12
N ASP A 65 -4.80 6.78 11.69
CA ASP A 65 -4.37 6.36 13.04
C ASP A 65 -4.53 4.83 13.27
N ALA A 66 -4.19 4.06 12.22
CA ALA A 66 -4.35 2.62 12.14
C ALA A 66 -3.45 1.90 13.15
N HIS A 67 -3.83 0.67 13.48
CA HIS A 67 -3.02 -0.14 14.38
C HIS A 67 -1.68 -0.51 13.69
N PRO A 68 -0.55 -0.61 14.41
CA PRO A 68 0.73 -0.99 13.80
C PRO A 68 0.70 -2.32 13.05
N VAL A 69 -0.20 -3.24 13.41
CA VAL A 69 -0.41 -4.50 12.67
C VAL A 69 -0.97 -4.24 11.27
N ASP A 70 -1.85 -3.27 11.08
CA ASP A 70 -2.40 -2.91 9.76
C ASP A 70 -1.29 -2.39 8.84
N LEU A 71 -0.34 -1.62 9.38
CA LEU A 71 0.87 -1.22 8.65
C LEU A 71 1.70 -2.43 8.24
N VAL A 72 1.97 -3.35 9.18
CA VAL A 72 2.80 -4.54 8.88
C VAL A 72 2.15 -5.39 7.79
N VAL A 73 0.83 -5.58 7.86
CA VAL A 73 0.04 -6.28 6.83
C VAL A 73 0.17 -5.58 5.48
N ALA A 74 0.09 -4.25 5.43
CA ALA A 74 0.28 -3.50 4.19
C ALA A 74 1.69 -3.66 3.63
N VAL A 75 2.72 -3.47 4.47
CA VAL A 75 4.13 -3.51 4.05
C VAL A 75 4.54 -4.91 3.60
N GLU A 76 4.02 -5.97 4.21
CA GLU A 76 4.22 -7.35 3.74
C GLU A 76 3.77 -7.53 2.27
N ARG A 77 2.68 -6.85 1.87
CA ARG A 77 2.20 -6.90 0.48
C ARG A 77 3.00 -6.04 -0.48
N LEU A 78 3.69 -5.01 0.00
CA LEU A 78 4.52 -4.14 -0.83
C LEU A 78 5.85 -4.81 -1.24
N GLY A 79 6.36 -5.75 -0.44
CA GLY A 79 7.60 -6.49 -0.70
C GLY A 79 8.77 -6.06 0.17
#